data_AF-X1D0T7-F1
#
_entry.id   AF-X1D0T7-F1
#
_cell.length_a   1.000
_cell.length_b   1.000
_cell.length_c   1.000
_cell.angle_alpha   90.00
_cell.angle_beta   90.00
_cell.angle_gamma   90.00
#
_symmetry.space_group_name_H-M   'P 1'
#
loop_
_entity.id
_entity.type
_entity.pdbx_description
1 polymer ?
#
loop_
_entity_poly.entity_id
_entity_poly.type
_entity_poly.pdbx_seq_one_letter_code
_entity_poly.pdbx_strand_id
1 'polypeptide(L)'
;WRRNIRALEQATGVDLIVDDTPEAVTLSSFDPVRREIARLALTKLILDGRIHPARIEEVVAKTKEEVEAAIYSAGEQAAYQMGVHGLRPELIRLLGRLKYRTSYPYHYGVKGSFTLTHG
;
A
#
# COMPACT_ATOMS: atom_id res chain seq x y z
N TRP A 1 16.23 -1.47 -12.75
CA TRP A 1 15.60 -1.39 -11.40
C TRP A 1 15.37 0.05 -10.90
N ARG A 2 16.35 0.96 -10.88
CA ARG A 2 16.15 2.35 -10.37
C ARG A 2 14.95 3.10 -10.97
N ARG A 3 14.60 2.84 -12.24
CA ARG A 3 13.40 3.40 -12.90
C ARG A 3 12.09 2.88 -12.30
N ASN A 4 12.06 1.63 -11.87
CA ASN A 4 10.88 1.01 -11.26
C ASN A 4 10.67 1.53 -9.83
N ILE A 5 11.76 1.69 -9.06
CA ILE A 5 11.72 2.33 -7.73
C ILE A 5 11.09 3.72 -7.86
N ARG A 6 11.64 4.58 -8.73
CA ARG A 6 11.11 5.93 -8.94
C ARG A 6 9.64 5.93 -9.37
N ALA A 7 9.24 4.99 -10.23
CA ALA A 7 7.84 4.87 -10.64
C ALA A 7 6.93 4.51 -9.45
N LEU A 8 7.35 3.60 -8.57
CA LEU A 8 6.58 3.23 -7.38
C LEU A 8 6.54 4.39 -6.37
N GLU A 9 7.66 5.06 -6.12
CA GLU A 9 7.73 6.23 -5.24
C GLU A 9 6.82 7.36 -5.73
N GLN A 10 6.85 7.67 -7.03
CA GLN A 10 5.97 8.68 -7.63
C GLN A 10 4.49 8.27 -7.57
N ALA A 11 4.17 7.01 -7.86
CA ALA A 11 2.79 6.54 -7.87
C ALA A 11 2.18 6.48 -6.46
N THR A 12 2.97 6.15 -5.44
CA THR A 12 2.50 5.92 -4.06
C THR A 12 2.74 7.11 -3.12
N GLY A 13 3.74 7.94 -3.40
CA GLY A 13 4.22 8.99 -2.50
C GLY A 13 4.89 8.43 -1.24
N VAL A 14 5.54 7.27 -1.36
CA VAL A 14 6.28 6.56 -0.31
C VAL A 14 7.72 6.39 -0.78
N ASP A 15 8.69 6.65 0.09
CA ASP A 15 10.11 6.47 -0.24
C ASP A 15 10.49 5.00 -0.09
N LEU A 16 11.24 4.48 -1.06
CA LEU A 16 11.69 3.09 -1.08
C LEU A 16 13.20 3.01 -0.83
N ILE A 17 13.57 2.38 0.27
CA ILE A 17 14.97 2.18 0.65
C ILE A 17 15.32 0.72 0.35
N VAL A 18 16.25 0.51 -0.56
CA VAL A 18 16.85 -0.81 -0.85
C VAL A 18 18.22 -0.82 -0.18
N ASP A 19 18.44 -1.76 0.74
CA ASP A 19 19.71 -1.94 1.44
C ASP A 19 20.52 -3.08 0.82
N ASP A 20 21.67 -3.41 1.44
CA ASP A 20 22.54 -4.50 1.01
C ASP A 20 21.95 -5.89 1.35
N THR A 21 20.77 -5.96 1.97
CA THR A 21 20.08 -7.21 2.27
C THR A 21 19.39 -7.71 0.99
N PRO A 22 19.77 -8.89 0.47
CA PRO A 22 19.08 -9.46 -0.69
C PRO A 22 17.58 -9.59 -0.40
N GLU A 23 16.76 -9.18 -1.38
CA GLU A 23 15.30 -9.34 -1.35
C GLU A 23 14.55 -8.48 -0.31
N ALA A 24 15.22 -7.58 0.41
CA ALA A 24 14.57 -6.66 1.33
C ALA A 24 14.37 -5.27 0.69
N VAL A 25 13.16 -4.74 0.82
CA VAL A 25 12.83 -3.36 0.46
C VAL A 25 12.10 -2.73 1.64
N THR A 26 12.63 -1.62 2.14
CA THR A 26 12.02 -0.88 3.24
C THR A 26 11.16 0.25 2.69
N LEU A 27 9.92 0.35 3.19
CA LEU A 27 8.97 1.42 2.85
C LEU A 27 8.97 2.49 3.94
N SER A 28 9.24 3.75 3.56
CA SER A 28 9.24 4.89 4.48
C SER A 28 8.18 5.91 4.10
N SER A 29 7.26 6.20 5.02
CA SER A 29 6.25 7.27 4.86
C SER A 29 5.58 7.55 6.20
N PHE A 30 5.23 8.82 6.48
CA PHE A 30 4.45 9.19 7.67
C PHE A 30 2.95 8.94 7.53
N ASP A 31 2.45 8.74 6.31
CA ASP A 31 1.03 8.42 6.07
C ASP A 31 0.85 6.89 6.06
N PRO A 32 0.18 6.31 7.08
CA PRO A 32 0.00 4.87 7.17
C PRO A 32 -0.84 4.30 6.01
N VAL A 33 -1.75 5.09 5.44
CA VAL A 33 -2.58 4.65 4.30
C VAL A 33 -1.72 4.54 3.04
N ARG A 34 -0.87 5.54 2.77
CA ARG A 34 0.06 5.48 1.63
C ARG A 34 1.04 4.31 1.76
N ARG A 35 1.53 4.07 2.97
CA ARG A 35 2.44 2.94 3.24
C ARG A 35 1.77 1.60 2.95
N GLU A 36 0.51 1.43 3.35
CA GLU A 36 -0.23 0.21 3.06
C GLU A 36 -0.49 0.03 1.56
N ILE A 37 -0.84 1.11 0.84
CA ILE A 37 -1.00 1.07 -0.62
C ILE A 37 0.30 0.60 -1.29
N ALA A 38 1.44 1.18 -0.90
CA ALA A 38 2.75 0.80 -1.45
C ALA A 38 3.09 -0.67 -1.15
N ARG A 39 2.83 -1.13 0.08
CA ARG A 39 3.07 -2.51 0.49
C ARG A 39 2.23 -3.49 -0.32
N LEU A 40 0.92 -3.27 -0.41
CA LEU A 40 0.00 -4.11 -1.16
C LEU A 40 0.32 -4.11 -2.67
N ALA A 41 0.60 -2.95 -3.24
CA ALA A 41 0.98 -2.84 -4.64
C ALA A 41 2.26 -3.62 -4.94
N LEU A 42 3.29 -3.46 -4.09
CA LEU A 42 4.54 -4.20 -4.22
C LEU A 42 4.33 -5.72 -4.11
N THR A 43 3.52 -6.19 -3.15
CA THR A 43 3.17 -7.61 -3.02
C THR A 43 2.49 -8.14 -4.29
N LYS A 44 1.52 -7.41 -4.85
CA LYS A 44 0.84 -7.81 -6.09
C LYS A 44 1.78 -7.86 -7.29
N LEU A 45 2.66 -6.85 -7.43
CA LEU A 45 3.65 -6.77 -8.50
C LEU A 45 4.64 -7.94 -8.46
N ILE A 46 5.06 -8.35 -7.25
CA ILE A 46 5.94 -9.51 -7.05
C ILE A 46 5.23 -10.80 -7.45
N LEU A 47 3.99 -10.99 -7.03
CA LEU A 47 3.19 -12.17 -7.39
C LEU A 47 2.93 -12.27 -8.90
N ASP A 48 2.73 -11.13 -9.57
CA ASP A 48 2.55 -11.04 -11.04
C ASP A 48 3.87 -11.29 -11.80
N GLY A 49 5.02 -11.04 -11.18
CA GLY A 49 6.35 -11.19 -11.79
C GLY A 49 6.69 -10.15 -12.87
N ARG A 50 5.75 -9.25 -13.20
CA ARG A 50 5.88 -8.21 -14.25
C ARG A 50 5.99 -6.83 -13.62
N ILE A 51 7.20 -6.28 -13.62
CA ILE A 51 7.46 -5.01 -12.94
C ILE A 51 8.11 -4.01 -13.90
N HIS A 52 7.26 -3.19 -14.50
CA HIS A 52 7.64 -2.07 -15.35
C HIS A 52 6.72 -0.86 -15.05
N PRO A 53 7.13 0.38 -15.39
CA PRO A 53 6.43 1.61 -14.96
C PRO A 53 4.92 1.62 -15.21
N ALA A 54 4.47 1.29 -16.42
CA ALA A 54 3.03 1.26 -16.74
C ALA A 54 2.24 0.28 -15.87
N ARG A 55 2.81 -0.90 -15.56
CA ARG A 55 2.16 -1.89 -14.68
C ARG A 55 2.15 -1.43 -13.23
N ILE A 56 3.21 -0.76 -12.78
CA ILE A 56 3.29 -0.17 -11.44
C ILE A 56 2.16 0.85 -11.25
N GLU A 57 2.00 1.77 -12.20
CA GLU A 57 0.94 2.80 -12.16
C GLU A 57 -0.45 2.16 -12.10
N GLU A 58 -0.72 1.16 -12.95
CA GLU A 58 -1.99 0.44 -12.97
C GLU A 58 -2.27 -0.28 -11.64
N VAL A 59 -1.31 -1.04 -11.11
CA VAL A 59 -1.47 -1.80 -9.87
C VAL A 59 -1.64 -0.87 -8.68
N VAL A 60 -0.90 0.25 -8.63
CA VAL A 60 -1.04 1.25 -7.57
C VAL A 60 -2.41 1.92 -7.63
N ALA A 61 -2.91 2.27 -8.81
CA ALA A 61 -4.25 2.86 -8.95
C ALA A 61 -5.34 1.92 -8.43
N LYS A 62 -5.33 0.65 -8.87
CA LYS A 62 -6.28 -0.37 -8.37
C LYS A 62 -6.16 -0.59 -6.86
N THR A 63 -4.93 -0.62 -6.34
CA THR A 63 -4.71 -0.81 -4.91
C THR A 63 -5.19 0.38 -4.08
N LYS A 64 -5.11 1.61 -4.60
CA LYS A 64 -5.71 2.78 -3.94
C LYS A 64 -7.21 2.63 -3.78
N GLU A 65 -7.90 2.21 -4.84
CA GLU A 65 -9.35 1.97 -4.81
C GLU A 65 -9.74 0.89 -3.80
N GLU A 66 -9.00 -0.22 -3.78
CA GLU A 66 -9.21 -1.30 -2.82
C GLU A 66 -9.01 -0.85 -1.36
N VAL A 67 -7.96 -0.07 -1.08
CA VAL A 67 -7.69 0.45 0.26
C VAL A 67 -8.75 1.46 0.68
N GLU A 68 -9.19 2.35 -0.20
CA GLU A 68 -10.28 3.29 0.08
C GLU A 68 -11.61 2.57 0.35
N ALA A 69 -11.92 1.52 -0.41
CA ALA A 69 -13.09 0.69 -0.15
C ALA A 69 -12.98 -0.03 1.21
N ALA A 70 -11.79 -0.55 1.55
CA ALA A 70 -11.54 -1.19 2.84
C ALA A 70 -11.63 -0.21 4.01
N ILE A 71 -11.18 1.04 3.83
CA ILE A 71 -11.37 2.14 4.80
C ILE A 71 -12.87 2.36 5.01
N TYR A 72 -13.62 2.59 3.94
CA TYR A 72 -15.04 2.88 4.04
C TYR A 72 -15.81 1.74 4.74
N SER A 73 -15.59 0.50 4.30
CA SER A 73 -16.20 -0.69 4.90
C SER A 73 -15.86 -0.86 6.37
N ALA A 74 -14.61 -0.61 6.78
CA ALA A 74 -14.21 -0.66 8.18
C ALA A 74 -14.92 0.42 9.03
N GLY A 75 -15.11 1.62 8.47
CA GLY A 75 -15.84 2.69 9.11
C GLY A 75 -17.33 2.36 9.30
N GLU A 76 -17.97 1.80 8.27
CA GLU A 76 -19.37 1.37 8.35
C GLU A 76 -19.55 0.27 9.37
N GLN A 77 -18.67 -0.72 9.36
CA GLN A 77 -18.71 -1.82 10.32
C GLN A 77 -18.53 -1.32 11.76
N ALA A 78 -17.60 -0.39 12.00
CA ALA A 78 -17.40 0.20 13.31
C ALA A 78 -18.63 0.99 13.80
N ALA A 79 -19.22 1.82 12.92
CA ALA A 79 -20.44 2.56 13.26
C ALA A 79 -21.62 1.63 13.56
N TYR A 80 -21.78 0.59 12.74
CA TYR A 80 -22.80 -0.44 12.93
C TYR A 80 -22.66 -1.17 14.26
N GLN A 81 -21.46 -1.62 14.61
CA GLN A 81 -21.20 -2.32 15.88
C GLN A 81 -21.50 -1.46 17.11
N MET A 82 -21.33 -0.13 17.00
CA MET A 82 -21.63 0.82 18.07
C MET A 82 -23.09 1.30 18.07
N GLY A 83 -23.93 0.83 17.14
CA GLY A 83 -25.33 1.28 17.01
C GLY A 83 -25.45 2.74 16.56
N VAL A 84 -24.43 3.30 15.93
CA VAL A 84 -24.41 4.69 15.46
C VAL A 84 -24.86 4.73 14.00
N HIS A 85 -25.98 5.41 13.74
CA HIS A 85 -26.58 5.51 12.41
C HIS A 85 -26.54 6.94 11.87
N GLY A 86 -26.68 7.10 10.55
CA GLY A 86 -26.81 8.41 9.90
C GLY A 86 -25.52 9.23 9.85
N LEU A 87 -24.36 8.61 10.05
CA LEU A 87 -23.08 9.30 9.88
C LEU A 87 -22.89 9.71 8.41
N ARG A 88 -22.41 10.94 8.21
CA ARG A 88 -22.01 11.40 6.88
C ARG A 88 -20.86 10.53 6.35
N PRO A 89 -20.79 10.26 5.03
CA PRO A 89 -19.74 9.41 4.43
C PRO A 89 -18.31 9.82 4.80
N GLU A 90 -18.04 11.11 4.98
CA GLU A 90 -16.74 11.63 5.41
C GLU A 90 -16.33 11.15 6.80
N LEU A 91 -17.28 11.07 7.74
CA LEU A 91 -17.03 10.57 9.10
C LEU A 91 -16.79 9.05 9.09
N ILE A 92 -17.54 8.32 8.26
CA ILE A 92 -17.34 6.89 8.04
C ILE A 92 -15.91 6.64 7.53
N ARG A 93 -15.46 7.39 6.52
CA ARG A 93 -14.07 7.30 6.03
C ARG A 93 -13.04 7.61 7.11
N LEU A 94 -13.28 8.66 7.92
CA LEU A 94 -12.37 9.02 9.01
C LEU A 94 -12.24 7.90 10.06
N LEU A 95 -13.36 7.29 10.46
CA LEU A 95 -13.39 6.15 11.38
C LEU A 95 -12.62 4.97 10.79
N GLY A 96 -12.87 4.66 9.51
CA GLY A 96 -12.20 3.58 8.80
C GLY A 96 -10.68 3.73 8.74
N ARG A 97 -10.18 4.96 8.57
CA ARG A 97 -8.73 5.23 8.53
C ARG A 97 -8.01 4.86 9.82
N LEU A 98 -8.72 4.81 10.95
CA LEU A 98 -8.14 4.40 12.24
C LEU A 98 -7.62 2.96 12.21
N LYS A 99 -8.17 2.10 11.34
CA LYS A 99 -7.67 0.73 11.09
C LYS A 99 -6.17 0.69 10.77
N TYR A 100 -5.66 1.70 10.08
CA TYR A 100 -4.27 1.76 9.64
C TYR A 100 -3.35 2.51 10.62
N ARG A 101 -3.90 3.10 11.69
CA ARG A 101 -3.12 3.88 12.67
C ARG A 101 -2.38 3.01 13.69
N THR A 102 -2.89 1.82 14.00
CA THR A 102 -2.40 0.97 15.11
C THR A 102 -1.59 -0.25 14.70
N SER A 103 -1.55 -0.58 13.41
CA SER A 103 -0.61 -1.58 12.90
C SER A 103 0.64 -0.86 12.40
N TYR A 104 1.82 -1.22 12.89
CA TYR A 104 3.00 -1.59 12.08
C TYR A 104 4.33 -1.43 12.84
N PRO A 105 5.11 -2.53 13.02
CA PRO A 105 6.55 -2.52 13.27
C PRO A 105 7.33 -1.98 12.05
N TYR A 106 8.50 -1.39 12.30
CA TYR A 106 9.34 -0.66 11.34
C TYR A 106 10.00 -1.48 10.21
N HIS A 107 9.78 -2.80 10.12
CA HIS A 107 10.47 -3.67 9.16
C HIS A 107 9.51 -4.65 8.49
N TYR A 108 9.28 -4.49 7.19
CA TYR A 108 8.64 -5.52 6.35
C TYR A 108 9.59 -5.86 5.21
N GLY A 109 10.29 -6.99 5.33
CA GLY A 109 10.92 -7.62 4.19
C GLY A 109 9.84 -8.23 3.31
N VAL A 110 9.55 -7.62 2.17
CA VAL A 110 8.69 -8.25 1.16
C VAL A 110 9.54 -9.27 0.40
N LYS A 111 9.53 -10.53 0.85
CA LYS A 111 10.26 -11.62 0.18
C LYS A 111 9.67 -11.84 -1.21
N GLY A 112 10.48 -11.57 -2.22
CA GLY A 112 10.18 -11.84 -3.62
C GLY A 112 11.48 -12.09 -4.37
N SER A 113 11.63 -13.25 -4.98
CA SER A 113 12.75 -13.56 -5.84
C SER A 113 12.60 -12.81 -7.17
N PHE A 114 13.33 -11.71 -7.33
CA PHE A 114 13.39 -10.98 -8.60
C PHE A 114 14.46 -11.61 -9.49
N THR A 115 14.09 -12.41 -10.48
CA THR A 115 15.04 -12.85 -11.51
C THR A 115 15.23 -11.74 -12.54
N LEU A 116 16.37 -11.06 -12.48
CA LEU A 116 16.75 -10.01 -13.43
C LEU A 116 17.31 -10.65 -14.71
N THR A 117 16.48 -10.83 -15.73
CA THR A 117 16.98 -11.05 -17.09
C THR A 117 17.65 -9.75 -17.54
N HIS A 118 18.98 -9.76 -17.62
CA HIS A 118 19.76 -8.67 -18.18
C HIS A 118 19.55 -8.65 -19.69
N GLY A 119 19.05 -7.53 -20.20
CA GLY A 119 19.09 -7.15 -21.61
C GLY A 119 19.70 -5.76 -21.70
#